data_AF-A0A662FFL9-F1
#
_entry.id   AF-A0A662FFL9-F1
#
_cell.length_a   1.000
_cell.length_b   1.000
_cell.length_c   1.000
_cell.angle_alpha   90.00
_cell.angle_beta   90.00
_cell.angle_gamma   90.00
#
_symmetry.space_group_name_H-M   'P 1'
#
loop_
_entity.id
_entity.type
_entity.pdbx_description
1 polymer ?
#
loop_
_entity_poly.entity_id
_entity_poly.type
_entity_poly.pdbx_seq_one_letter_code
_entity_poly.pdbx_strand_id
1 'polypeptide(L)'
;MKKQEDFFYVCVKDPVGLRRDLLLSSKALLDSLKTFELHYSIKAEKTKLFHDLKKVFDDILVLDRKLRSVLPKVKVPAAVVSPVDVESVKFEPVAVKRSKLDVLEDELSRVESKLSSLK
;
A
#
# COMPACT_ATOMS: atom_id res chain seq x y z
N MET A 1 42.73 23.85 32.01
CA MET A 1 43.12 22.58 31.36
C MET A 1 42.60 22.61 29.92
N LYS A 2 43.50 22.68 28.93
CA LYS A 2 43.13 22.63 27.50
C LYS A 2 42.85 21.17 27.15
N LYS A 3 41.61 20.85 26.77
CA LYS A 3 41.26 19.54 26.22
C LYS A 3 42.03 19.39 24.89
N GLN A 4 42.95 18.44 24.83
CA GLN A 4 43.50 17.98 23.56
C GLN A 4 42.37 17.20 22.89
N GLU A 5 41.86 17.73 21.78
CA GLU A 5 40.96 17.00 20.91
C GLU A 5 41.79 16.00 20.11
N ASP A 6 41.59 14.72 20.36
CA ASP A 6 42.21 13.65 19.60
C ASP A 6 41.62 13.65 18.18
N PHE A 7 42.35 14.22 17.23
CA PHE A 7 41.94 14.22 15.83
C PHE A 7 42.20 12.85 15.20
N PHE A 8 41.13 12.15 14.87
CA PHE A 8 41.18 10.92 14.08
C PHE A 8 41.18 11.28 12.60
N TYR A 9 42.33 11.08 11.94
CA TYR A 9 42.44 11.23 10.49
C TYR A 9 42.13 9.90 9.81
N VAL A 10 41.05 9.85 9.04
CA VAL A 10 40.70 8.69 8.22
C VAL A 10 41.32 8.86 6.84
N CYS A 11 42.20 7.93 6.47
CA CYS A 11 42.78 7.93 5.13
C CYS A 11 41.76 7.37 4.12
N VAL A 12 41.26 8.24 3.24
CA VAL A 12 40.32 7.85 2.18
C VAL A 12 41.12 7.30 1.00
N LYS A 13 40.99 5.99 0.75
CA LYS A 13 41.71 5.29 -0.31
C LYS A 13 41.27 5.72 -1.72
N ASP A 14 39.97 5.95 -1.91
CA ASP A 14 39.40 6.46 -3.17
C ASP A 14 38.43 7.62 -2.87
N PRO A 15 38.90 8.87 -2.97
CA PRO A 15 38.07 10.04 -2.69
C PRO A 15 37.03 10.29 -3.79
N VAL A 16 37.25 9.80 -5.01
CA VAL A 16 36.34 10.04 -6.15
C VAL A 16 35.14 9.11 -6.07
N GLY A 17 35.36 7.82 -5.79
CA GLY A 17 34.30 6.85 -5.54
C GLY A 17 33.42 7.26 -4.36
N LEU A 18 34.04 7.60 -3.22
CA LEU A 18 33.30 8.04 -2.04
C LEU A 18 32.43 9.27 -2.31
N ARG A 19 32.96 10.25 -3.05
CA ARG A 19 32.19 11.44 -3.44
C ARG A 19 31.01 11.08 -4.32
N ARG A 20 31.21 10.17 -5.29
CA ARG A 20 30.14 9.70 -6.18
C ARG A 20 29.02 9.04 -5.39
N ASP A 21 29.35 8.16 -4.46
CA ASP A 21 28.38 7.44 -3.64
C ASP A 21 27.60 8.38 -2.71
N LEU A 22 28.29 9.38 -2.14
CA LEU A 22 27.67 10.39 -1.29
C LEU A 22 26.71 11.29 -2.09
N LEU A 23 27.08 11.67 -3.31
CA LEU A 23 26.20 12.44 -4.20
C LEU A 23 25.02 11.61 -4.70
N LEU A 24 25.22 10.34 -5.04
CA LEU A 24 24.15 9.44 -5.48
C LEU A 24 23.14 9.16 -4.37
N SER A 25 23.61 8.90 -3.14
CA SER A 25 22.73 8.73 -1.99
C SER A 25 21.95 10.01 -1.66
N SER A 26 22.59 11.16 -1.74
CA SER A 26 21.92 12.46 -1.58
C SER A 26 20.86 12.69 -2.65
N LYS A 27 21.15 12.35 -3.91
CA LYS A 27 20.18 12.42 -5.01
C LYS A 27 18.99 11.48 -4.76
N ALA A 28 19.26 10.23 -4.37
CA ALA A 28 18.21 9.26 -4.08
C ALA A 28 17.29 9.72 -2.94
N LEU A 29 17.85 10.35 -1.90
CA LEU A 29 17.06 10.98 -0.84
C LEU A 29 16.16 12.08 -1.38
N LEU A 30 16.67 12.98 -2.22
CA LEU A 30 15.85 14.03 -2.83
C LEU A 30 14.72 13.47 -3.71
N ASP A 31 15.02 12.45 -4.51
CA ASP A 31 14.03 11.77 -5.34
C ASP A 31 12.94 11.12 -4.46
N SER A 32 13.33 10.49 -3.34
CA SER A 32 12.39 9.91 -2.38
C SER A 32 11.50 10.95 -1.68
N LEU A 33 12.05 12.15 -1.41
CA LEU A 33 11.29 13.25 -0.81
C LEU A 33 10.23 13.78 -1.78
N LYS A 34 10.61 13.90 -3.06
CA LYS A 34 9.70 14.35 -4.13
C LYS A 34 8.56 13.36 -4.37
N THR A 35 8.85 12.06 -4.40
CA THR A 35 7.80 11.05 -4.53
C THR A 35 6.89 11.02 -3.32
N PHE A 36 7.44 11.19 -2.11
CA PHE A 36 6.64 11.30 -0.90
C PHE A 36 5.65 12.47 -0.95
N GLU A 37 6.08 13.65 -1.39
CA GLU A 37 5.19 14.81 -1.54
C GLU A 37 4.03 14.53 -2.51
N LEU A 38 4.32 13.89 -3.64
CA LEU A 38 3.31 13.48 -4.61
C LEU A 38 2.33 12.43 -4.03
N HIS A 39 2.82 11.47 -3.26
CA HIS A 39 1.95 10.52 -2.58
C HIS A 39 1.09 11.17 -1.51
N TYR A 40 1.64 12.17 -0.80
CA TYR A 40 0.93 12.92 0.22
C TYR A 40 -0.23 13.71 -0.38
N SER A 41 -0.01 14.42 -1.50
CA SER A 41 -1.07 15.17 -2.18
C SER A 41 -2.18 14.25 -2.70
N ILE A 42 -1.83 13.14 -3.35
CA ILE A 42 -2.80 12.13 -3.82
C ILE A 42 -3.62 11.55 -2.66
N LYS A 43 -2.98 11.26 -1.52
CA LYS A 43 -3.67 10.75 -0.33
C LYS A 43 -4.66 11.78 0.23
N ALA A 44 -4.27 13.06 0.25
CA ALA A 44 -5.15 14.14 0.69
C ALA A 44 -6.38 14.28 -0.22
N GLU A 45 -6.18 14.27 -1.54
CA GLU A 45 -7.28 14.32 -2.53
C GLU A 45 -8.21 13.11 -2.40
N LYS A 46 -7.65 11.90 -2.29
CA LYS A 46 -8.45 10.67 -2.10
C LYS A 46 -9.30 10.75 -0.84
N THR A 47 -8.73 11.26 0.25
CA THR A 47 -9.44 11.40 1.53
C THR A 47 -10.59 12.39 1.40
N LYS A 48 -10.36 13.51 0.71
CA LYS A 48 -11.41 14.51 0.41
C LYS A 48 -12.54 13.90 -0.43
N LEU A 49 -12.20 13.24 -1.55
CA LEU A 49 -13.20 12.59 -2.41
C LEU A 49 -14.00 11.51 -1.68
N PHE A 50 -13.35 10.72 -0.81
CA PHE A 50 -14.03 9.72 -0.02
C PHE A 50 -15.02 10.35 0.98
N HIS A 51 -14.63 11.47 1.60
CA HIS A 51 -15.51 12.22 2.48
C HIS A 51 -16.73 12.78 1.73
N ASP A 52 -16.50 13.40 0.56
CA ASP A 52 -17.56 13.93 -0.29
C ASP A 52 -18.52 12.83 -0.75
N LEU A 53 -18.00 11.67 -1.17
CA LEU A 53 -18.80 10.51 -1.53
C LEU A 53 -19.64 10.01 -0.35
N LYS A 54 -19.04 9.89 0.83
CA LYS A 54 -19.75 9.46 2.04
C LYS A 54 -20.91 10.40 2.37
N LYS A 55 -20.67 11.71 2.28
CA LYS A 55 -21.70 12.73 2.50
C LYS A 55 -22.88 12.56 1.53
N VAL A 56 -22.61 12.38 0.24
CA VAL A 56 -23.65 12.12 -0.77
C VAL A 56 -24.42 10.83 -0.46
N PHE A 57 -23.74 9.77 -0.03
CA PHE A 57 -24.41 8.53 0.38
C PHE A 57 -25.32 8.72 1.58
N ASP A 58 -24.84 9.42 2.61
CA ASP A 58 -25.63 9.72 3.80
C ASP A 58 -26.88 10.56 3.44
N ASP A 59 -26.73 11.54 2.54
CA ASP A 59 -27.83 12.33 2.01
C ASP A 59 -28.84 11.46 1.26
N ILE A 60 -28.38 10.57 0.36
CA ILE A 60 -29.25 9.61 -0.35
C ILE A 60 -30.02 8.73 0.63
N LEU A 61 -29.37 8.22 1.67
CA LEU A 61 -30.03 7.39 2.69
C LEU A 61 -31.11 8.17 3.46
N VAL A 62 -30.84 9.45 3.77
CA VAL A 62 -31.84 10.33 4.39
C VAL A 62 -33.01 10.56 3.44
N LEU A 63 -32.76 10.82 2.15
CA LEU A 63 -33.81 10.99 1.16
C LEU A 63 -34.63 9.71 0.96
N ASP A 64 -33.98 8.54 0.87
CA ASP A 64 -34.67 7.25 0.74
C ASP A 64 -35.57 6.98 1.96
N ARG A 65 -35.08 7.26 3.18
CA ARG A 65 -35.92 7.16 4.39
C ARG A 65 -37.12 8.09 4.36
N LYS A 66 -36.94 9.35 3.94
CA LYS A 66 -38.04 10.30 3.78
C LYS A 66 -39.04 9.81 2.74
N LEU A 67 -38.57 9.34 1.58
CA LEU A 67 -39.43 8.80 0.53
C LEU A 67 -40.24 7.60 1.02
N ARG A 68 -39.59 6.62 1.67
CA ARG A 68 -40.26 5.46 2.27
C ARG A 68 -41.25 5.82 3.36
N SER A 69 -41.07 6.96 4.04
CA SER A 69 -42.01 7.43 5.06
C SER A 69 -43.30 8.00 4.47
N VAL A 70 -43.24 8.54 3.25
CA VAL A 70 -44.39 9.08 2.52
C VAL A 70 -45.11 7.99 1.73
N LEU A 71 -44.39 6.95 1.29
CA LEU A 71 -44.97 5.84 0.55
C LEU A 71 -45.85 4.94 1.44
N PRO A 72 -47.02 4.51 0.95
CA PRO A 72 -47.84 3.55 1.67
C PRO A 72 -47.07 2.24 1.85
N LYS A 73 -47.07 1.72 3.09
CA LYS A 73 -46.43 0.45 3.45
C LYS A 73 -47.27 -0.71 2.91
N VAL A 74 -47.20 -0.95 1.60
CA VAL A 74 -47.83 -2.09 0.97
C VAL A 74 -47.01 -3.33 1.34
N LYS A 75 -47.64 -4.27 2.07
CA LYS A 75 -47.07 -5.61 2.26
C LYS A 75 -47.18 -6.32 0.92
N VAL A 76 -46.15 -6.20 0.09
CA VAL A 76 -46.02 -7.06 -1.08
C VAL A 76 -45.90 -8.49 -0.54
N PRO A 77 -46.76 -9.44 -0.94
CA PRO A 77 -46.57 -10.83 -0.56
C PRO A 77 -45.16 -11.19 -1.00
N ALA A 78 -44.33 -11.63 -0.04
CA ALA A 78 -43.00 -12.10 -0.35
C ALA A 78 -43.17 -13.18 -1.41
N ALA A 79 -42.74 -12.89 -2.64
CA ALA A 79 -42.52 -13.94 -3.59
C ALA A 79 -41.62 -14.92 -2.85
N VAL A 80 -42.10 -16.16 -2.69
CA VAL A 80 -41.30 -17.26 -2.16
C VAL A 80 -40.16 -17.39 -3.15
N VAL A 81 -39.08 -16.65 -2.89
CA VAL A 81 -37.78 -16.98 -3.43
C VAL A 81 -37.51 -18.28 -2.70
N SER A 82 -37.83 -19.39 -3.35
CA SER A 82 -37.29 -20.69 -3.00
C SER A 82 -35.83 -20.44 -2.65
N PRO A 83 -35.31 -20.95 -1.52
CA PRO A 83 -33.88 -20.92 -1.33
C PRO A 83 -33.31 -21.59 -2.57
N VAL A 84 -32.79 -20.80 -3.50
CA VAL A 84 -31.80 -21.30 -4.44
C VAL A 84 -30.76 -21.78 -3.47
N ASP A 85 -30.64 -23.10 -3.36
CA ASP A 85 -29.62 -23.73 -2.55
C ASP A 85 -28.35 -22.95 -2.87
N VAL A 86 -27.94 -22.12 -1.91
CA VAL A 86 -26.59 -21.64 -1.87
C VAL A 86 -25.86 -22.89 -1.46
N GLU A 87 -25.69 -23.81 -2.42
CA GLU A 87 -24.62 -24.78 -2.38
C GLU A 87 -23.45 -23.95 -1.93
N SER A 88 -23.00 -24.24 -0.72
CA SER A 88 -21.79 -23.68 -0.16
C SER A 88 -20.78 -23.88 -1.26
N VAL A 89 -20.49 -22.82 -2.01
CA VAL A 89 -19.45 -22.84 -3.02
C VAL A 89 -18.24 -23.11 -2.17
N LYS A 90 -17.82 -24.38 -2.14
CA LYS A 90 -16.51 -24.76 -1.67
C LYS A 90 -15.63 -24.00 -2.63
N PHE A 91 -15.17 -22.83 -2.19
CA PHE A 91 -14.08 -22.15 -2.83
C PHE A 91 -12.94 -23.15 -2.75
N GLU A 92 -12.75 -23.92 -3.82
CA GLU A 92 -11.46 -24.52 -4.05
C GLU A 92 -10.45 -23.37 -3.92
N PRO A 93 -9.40 -23.55 -3.10
CA PRO A 93 -8.42 -22.50 -2.93
C PRO A 93 -7.90 -22.16 -4.32
N VAL A 94 -8.30 -21.00 -4.82
CA VAL A 94 -7.83 -20.46 -6.09
C VAL A 94 -6.32 -20.46 -5.94
N ALA A 95 -5.64 -21.35 -6.66
CA ALA A 95 -4.19 -21.43 -6.65
C ALA A 95 -3.69 -20.01 -6.90
N VAL A 96 -3.12 -19.39 -5.86
CA VAL A 96 -2.58 -18.05 -5.92
C VAL A 96 -1.62 -18.07 -7.08
N LYS A 97 -1.99 -17.40 -8.19
CA LYS A 97 -1.09 -17.23 -9.32
C LYS A 97 0.09 -16.48 -8.75
N ARG A 98 1.20 -17.20 -8.53
CA ARG A 98 2.42 -16.64 -7.98
C ARG A 98 2.72 -15.36 -8.73
N SER A 99 2.72 -14.26 -8.00
CA SER A 99 3.05 -12.98 -8.58
C SER A 99 4.49 -13.04 -9.09
N LYS A 100 4.84 -12.19 -10.05
CA LYS A 100 6.24 -12.10 -10.50
C LYS A 100 7.20 -11.80 -9.34
N LEU A 101 6.70 -11.14 -8.28
CA LEU A 101 7.44 -10.88 -7.05
C LEU A 101 7.75 -12.17 -6.28
N ASP A 102 6.78 -13.07 -6.10
CA ASP A 102 7.01 -14.35 -5.40
C ASP A 102 8.09 -15.21 -6.09
N VAL A 103 8.15 -15.16 -7.43
CA VAL A 103 9.18 -15.88 -8.20
C VAL A 103 10.56 -15.25 -7.98
N LEU A 104 10.64 -13.93 -7.94
CA LEU A 104 11.89 -13.21 -7.69
C LEU A 104 12.40 -13.41 -6.26
N GLU A 105 11.50 -13.51 -5.27
CA GLU A 105 11.86 -13.83 -3.88
C GLU A 105 12.39 -15.26 -3.75
N ASP A 106 11.77 -16.24 -4.42
CA ASP A 106 12.26 -17.62 -4.48
C ASP A 106 13.65 -17.69 -5.14
N GLU A 107 13.89 -16.93 -6.20
CA GLU A 107 15.18 -16.86 -6.90
C GLU A 107 16.27 -16.19 -6.04
N LEU A 108 15.96 -15.08 -5.37
CA LEU A 108 16.86 -14.41 -4.43
C LEU A 108 17.25 -15.35 -3.29
N SER A 109 16.28 -16.03 -2.68
CA SER A 109 16.50 -16.99 -1.60
C SER A 109 17.46 -18.12 -2.03
N ARG A 110 17.33 -18.61 -3.27
CA ARG A 110 18.25 -19.61 -3.84
C ARG A 110 19.65 -19.05 -4.05
N VAL A 111 19.79 -17.82 -4.53
CA VAL A 111 21.09 -17.18 -4.72
C VAL A 111 21.78 -16.93 -3.37
N GLU A 112 21.04 -16.46 -2.37
CA GLU A 112 21.53 -16.24 -1.01
C GLU A 112 21.99 -17.53 -0.35
N SER A 113 21.22 -18.62 -0.49
CA SER A 113 21.63 -19.93 0.04
C SER A 113 22.93 -20.43 -0.60
N LYS A 114 23.08 -20.29 -1.92
CA LYS A 114 24.32 -20.66 -2.63
C LYS A 114 25.49 -19.80 -2.15
N LEU A 115 25.33 -18.49 -2.04
CA LEU A 115 26.36 -17.60 -1.53
C LEU A 115 26.74 -17.89 -0.08
N SER A 116 25.78 -18.30 0.76
CA SER A 116 26.04 -18.69 2.14
C SER A 116 26.88 -19.96 2.25
N SER A 117 26.73 -20.90 1.31
CA SER A 117 27.54 -22.13 1.24
C SER A 117 28.95 -21.93 0.67
N LEU A 118 29.22 -20.76 0.09
CA LEU A 118 30.51 -20.37 -0.48
C LEU A 118 31.37 -19.53 0.49
N LYS A 119 30.98 -19.49 1.77
CA LYS A 119 31.78 -18.93 2.88
C LYS A 119 32.47 -20.01 3.68
#